data_AF-A0A848VIS5-F1
#
_entry.id   AF-A0A848VIS5-F1
#
_cell.length_a   1.000
_cell.length_b   1.000
_cell.length_c   1.000
_cell.angle_alpha   90.00
_cell.angle_beta   90.00
_cell.angle_gamma   90.00
#
_symmetry.space_group_name_H-M   'P 1'
#
loop_
_entity.id
_entity.type
_entity.pdbx_description
1 polymer ?
#
loop_
_entity_poly.entity_id
_entity_poly.type
_entity_poly.pdbx_seq_one_letter_code
_entity_poly.pdbx_strand_id
1 'polypeptide(L)'
;SMQLNSLDAGGRLFFSRRVSGAEGEDLVEKQNAEQGVMPFVGNEAAEYGYEDENRHFARCFLDGVQPELDFKAGLEVVELLMTAYMAAEQERTIAWKPEGLETYIPQVAQGTWNPG
;
A
#
# COMPACT_ATOMS: atom_id res chain seq x y z
N SER A 1 -5.23 29.38 12.33
CA SER A 1 -6.33 28.39 12.34
C SER A 1 -5.81 27.12 12.99
N MET A 2 -6.63 26.42 13.78
CA MET A 2 -6.24 25.17 14.43
C MET A 2 -6.98 24.02 13.72
N GLN A 3 -6.23 23.05 13.20
CA GLN A 3 -6.74 21.80 12.64
C GLN A 3 -6.13 20.65 13.44
N LEU A 4 -6.98 19.74 13.91
CA LEU A 4 -6.59 18.51 14.60
C LEU A 4 -6.88 17.34 13.64
N ASN A 5 -5.85 16.57 13.29
CA ASN A 5 -5.99 15.36 12.46
C ASN A 5 -5.40 14.18 13.24
N SER A 6 -6.23 13.18 13.55
CA SER A 6 -5.86 12.01 14.35
C SER A 6 -5.16 10.89 13.54
N LEU A 7 -4.90 11.10 12.25
CA LEU A 7 -4.09 10.22 11.39
C LEU A 7 -2.65 10.73 11.20
N ASP A 8 -2.30 11.88 11.80
CA ASP A 8 -0.98 12.49 11.69
C ASP A 8 -0.12 12.06 12.89
N ALA A 9 0.26 10.79 12.93
CA ALA A 9 1.12 10.23 13.99
C ALA A 9 2.61 10.65 13.84
N GLY A 10 2.98 11.23 12.70
CA GLY A 10 4.34 11.66 12.39
C GLY A 10 4.54 13.16 12.63
N GLY A 11 5.61 13.52 13.35
CA GLY A 11 6.03 14.92 13.43
C GLY A 11 6.41 15.44 12.04
N ARG A 12 5.87 16.60 11.65
CA ARG A 12 6.19 17.27 10.37
C ARG A 12 7.37 18.22 10.55
N LEU A 13 8.47 17.99 9.85
CA LEU A 13 9.63 18.88 9.82
C LEU A 13 9.57 19.76 8.57
N PHE A 14 9.62 21.08 8.75
CA PHE A 14 9.57 22.05 7.65
C PHE A 14 10.98 22.49 7.25
N PHE A 15 11.37 22.28 5.99
CA PHE A 15 12.54 22.90 5.38
C PHE A 15 12.11 24.01 4.42
N SER A 16 12.53 25.26 4.68
CA SER A 16 12.36 26.38 3.76
C SER A 16 13.71 26.79 3.18
N ARG A 17 13.78 26.98 1.86
CA ARG A 17 14.91 27.67 1.22
C ARG A 17 14.62 29.17 1.28
N ARG A 18 15.63 29.98 1.62
CA ARG A 18 15.51 31.45 1.60
C ARG A 18 15.37 31.92 0.14
N VAL A 19 14.14 32.08 -0.33
CA VAL A 19 13.83 32.62 -1.66
C VAL A 19 13.96 34.15 -1.60
N SER A 20 14.86 34.72 -2.40
CA SER A 20 14.92 36.15 -2.70
C SER A 20 14.59 36.34 -4.17
N GLY A 21 13.40 36.87 -4.48
CA GLY A 21 12.93 37.14 -5.84
C GLY A 21 11.98 38.34 -5.87
N ALA A 22 11.92 39.06 -6.99
CA ALA A 22 11.14 40.29 -7.15
C ALA A 22 9.62 40.02 -7.14
N GLU A 23 8.86 40.95 -6.54
CA GLU A 23 7.40 40.87 -6.38
C GLU A 23 6.65 40.86 -7.71
N GLY A 24 5.65 39.97 -7.82
CA GLY A 24 4.59 40.04 -8.82
C GLY A 24 4.40 38.75 -9.61
N GLU A 25 3.26 38.09 -9.37
CA GLU A 25 2.66 37.00 -10.15
C GLU A 25 3.33 35.60 -10.16
N ASP A 26 4.65 35.44 -10.20
CA ASP A 26 5.28 34.09 -10.29
C ASP A 26 5.40 33.36 -8.93
N LEU A 27 4.92 33.98 -7.84
CA LEU A 27 5.05 33.49 -6.46
C LEU A 27 3.93 32.53 -6.05
N VAL A 28 2.76 32.55 -6.70
CA VAL A 28 1.62 31.73 -6.26
C VAL A 28 1.67 30.32 -6.86
N GLU A 29 2.03 30.18 -8.14
CA GLU A 29 2.07 28.87 -8.80
C GLU A 29 3.24 27.98 -8.34
N LYS A 30 4.39 28.57 -7.98
CA LYS A 30 5.55 27.80 -7.50
C LYS A 30 5.55 27.51 -6.00
N GLN A 31 4.78 28.25 -5.19
CA GLN A 31 4.73 27.99 -3.76
C GLN A 31 4.16 26.61 -3.40
N ASN A 32 3.21 26.07 -4.17
CA ASN A 32 2.68 24.73 -3.91
C ASN A 32 3.54 23.60 -4.50
N ALA A 33 4.41 23.90 -5.47
CA ALA A 33 5.25 22.91 -6.14
C ALA A 33 6.61 22.68 -5.45
N GLU A 34 7.08 23.64 -4.64
CA GLU A 34 8.35 23.52 -3.89
C GLU A 34 8.18 22.96 -2.46
N GLN A 35 6.96 22.62 -2.06
CA GLN A 35 6.64 22.11 -0.72
C GLN A 35 6.69 20.58 -0.68
N GLY A 36 7.85 20.04 -0.32
CA GLY A 36 7.97 18.64 0.09
C GLY A 36 7.56 18.47 1.54
N VAL A 37 6.42 17.83 1.81
CA VAL A 37 6.12 17.32 3.15
C VAL A 37 6.87 16.00 3.30
N MET A 38 7.86 15.94 4.18
CA MET A 38 8.52 14.69 4.55
C MET A 38 7.91 14.20 5.87
N PRO A 39 7.00 13.21 5.85
CA PRO A 39 6.52 12.59 7.07
C PRO A 39 7.68 11.83 7.71
N PHE A 40 8.03 12.17 8.94
CA PHE A 40 8.95 11.35 9.73
C PHE A 40 8.14 10.32 10.50
N VAL A 41 8.24 9.06 10.09
CA VAL A 41 7.60 7.93 10.78
C VAL A 41 8.54 7.46 11.88
N GLY A 42 8.22 7.77 13.13
CA GLY A 42 9.11 7.51 14.29
C GLY A 42 9.35 6.02 14.59
N ASN A 43 8.39 5.16 14.24
CA ASN A 43 8.56 3.70 14.18
C ASN A 43 7.63 3.12 13.12
N GLU A 44 8.18 2.90 11.92
CA GLU A 44 7.47 2.36 10.76
C GLU A 44 6.84 0.99 11.04
N ALA A 45 7.51 0.13 11.81
CA ALA A 45 7.05 -1.22 12.09
C ALA A 45 5.84 -1.26 13.04
N ALA A 46 5.73 -0.29 13.94
CA ALA A 46 4.58 -0.13 14.82
C ALA A 46 3.40 0.55 14.11
N GLU A 47 3.67 1.57 13.27
CA GLU A 47 2.63 2.27 12.51
C GLU A 47 1.94 1.34 11.49
N TYR A 48 2.69 0.40 10.88
CA TYR A 48 2.14 -0.60 9.97
C TYR A 48 1.70 -1.91 10.65
N GLY A 49 1.78 -2.02 11.98
CA GLY A 49 1.26 -3.18 12.74
C GLY A 49 2.09 -4.47 12.67
N TYR A 50 3.22 -4.49 11.96
CA TYR A 50 4.06 -5.69 11.80
C TYR A 50 4.61 -6.23 13.13
N GLU A 51 4.87 -5.36 14.11
CA GLU A 51 5.34 -5.79 15.43
C GLU A 51 4.30 -6.64 16.18
N ASP A 52 3.02 -6.26 16.08
CA ASP A 52 1.93 -6.95 16.77
C ASP A 52 1.57 -8.26 16.06
N GLU A 53 1.57 -8.29 14.73
CA GLU A 53 1.38 -9.52 13.95
C GLU A 53 2.47 -10.55 14.25
N ASN A 54 3.74 -10.15 14.22
CA ASN A 54 4.86 -11.05 14.54
C ASN A 54 4.77 -11.60 15.97
N ARG A 55 4.38 -10.75 16.93
CA ARG A 55 4.16 -11.16 18.31
C ARG A 55 3.02 -12.16 18.43
N HIS A 56 1.92 -11.95 17.71
CA HIS A 56 0.78 -12.86 17.67
C HIS A 56 1.21 -14.25 17.14
N PHE A 57 1.88 -14.30 15.99
CA PHE A 57 2.38 -15.56 15.43
C PHE A 57 3.34 -16.30 16.37
N ALA A 58 4.28 -15.59 17.00
CA ALA A 58 5.19 -16.18 17.97
C ALA A 58 4.44 -16.75 19.19
N ARG A 59 3.39 -16.05 19.66
CA ARG A 59 2.53 -16.53 20.74
C ARG A 59 1.79 -17.81 20.35
N CYS A 60 1.14 -17.81 19.20
CA CYS A 60 0.43 -18.98 18.67
C CYS A 60 1.34 -20.20 18.56
N PHE A 61 2.58 -20.00 18.09
CA PHE A 61 3.58 -21.05 18.02
C PHE A 61 3.95 -21.62 19.39
N LEU A 62 4.22 -20.76 20.38
CA LEU A 62 4.54 -21.17 21.75
C LEU A 62 3.38 -21.91 22.44
N ASP A 63 2.16 -21.44 22.19
CA ASP A 63 0.94 -22.00 22.77
C ASP A 63 0.44 -23.24 22.00
N GLY A 64 1.07 -23.60 20.87
CA GLY A 64 0.70 -24.74 20.04
C GLY A 64 -0.67 -24.60 19.37
N VAL A 65 -1.14 -23.37 19.17
CA VAL A 65 -2.44 -23.06 18.56
C VAL A 65 -2.27 -22.56 17.14
N GLN A 66 -3.27 -22.85 16.30
CA GLN A 66 -3.30 -22.35 14.93
C GLN A 66 -3.57 -20.83 14.95
N PRO A 67 -2.74 -20.01 14.28
CA PRO A 67 -3.02 -18.59 14.11
C PRO A 67 -4.26 -18.37 13.23
N GLU A 68 -4.92 -17.22 13.38
CA GLU A 68 -6.12 -16.88 12.61
C GLU A 68 -5.83 -16.79 11.10
N LEU A 69 -4.70 -16.17 10.75
CA LEU A 69 -4.20 -16.13 9.37
C LEU A 69 -3.28 -17.33 9.13
N ASP A 70 -3.67 -18.17 8.18
CA ASP A 70 -2.92 -19.36 7.81
C ASP A 70 -2.66 -19.44 6.29
N PHE A 71 -2.06 -20.54 5.84
CA PHE A 71 -1.79 -20.75 4.42
C PHE A 71 -3.05 -20.86 3.57
N LYS A 72 -4.21 -21.23 4.14
CA LYS A 72 -5.47 -21.27 3.39
C LYS A 72 -5.98 -19.86 3.14
N ALA A 73 -5.88 -18.98 4.14
CA ALA A 73 -6.15 -17.55 3.95
C ALA A 73 -5.22 -16.96 2.87
N GLY A 74 -3.93 -17.33 2.90
CA GLY A 74 -2.98 -16.95 1.84
C GLY A 74 -3.39 -17.47 0.46
N LEU A 75 -3.86 -18.72 0.35
CA LEU A 75 -4.36 -19.29 -0.89
C LEU A 75 -5.58 -18.52 -1.42
N GLU A 76 -6.55 -18.20 -0.57
CA GLU A 76 -7.75 -17.44 -0.97
C GLU A 76 -7.41 -16.05 -1.52
N VAL A 77 -6.42 -15.38 -0.93
CA VAL A 77 -5.91 -14.09 -1.43
C VAL A 77 -5.26 -14.27 -2.81
N VAL A 78 -4.45 -15.31 -3.01
CA VAL A 78 -3.83 -15.60 -4.30
C VAL A 78 -4.89 -15.95 -5.35
N GLU A 79 -5.88 -16.78 -5.02
CA GLU A 79 -6.99 -17.12 -5.92
C GLU A 79 -7.80 -15.88 -6.33
N LEU A 80 -8.07 -14.97 -5.38
CA LEU A 80 -8.73 -13.69 -5.67
C LEU A 80 -7.89 -12.85 -6.64
N LEU A 81 -6.59 -12.72 -6.37
CA LEU A 81 -5.67 -11.96 -7.21
C LEU A 81 -5.55 -12.54 -8.63
N MET A 82 -5.41 -13.86 -8.76
CA MET A 82 -5.34 -14.54 -10.05
C MET A 82 -6.67 -14.41 -10.82
N THR A 83 -7.81 -14.49 -10.12
CA THR A 83 -9.13 -14.24 -10.72
C THR A 83 -9.22 -12.82 -11.25
N ALA A 84 -8.72 -11.82 -10.51
CA ALA A 84 -8.73 -10.43 -10.94
C ALA A 84 -7.86 -10.20 -12.19
N TYR A 85 -6.66 -10.81 -12.26
CA TYR A 85 -5.85 -10.78 -13.47
C TYR A 85 -6.58 -11.40 -14.66
N MET A 86 -7.20 -12.57 -14.48
CA MET A 86 -7.95 -13.24 -15.53
C MET A 86 -9.15 -12.41 -16.00
N ALA A 87 -9.83 -11.72 -15.08
CA ALA A 87 -10.93 -10.81 -15.40
C ALA A 87 -10.45 -9.61 -16.23
N ALA A 88 -9.31 -9.02 -15.86
CA ALA A 88 -8.71 -7.89 -16.57
C ALA A 88 -8.28 -8.30 -18.00
N GLU A 89 -7.62 -9.44 -18.15
CA GLU A 89 -7.18 -9.95 -19.46
C GLU A 89 -8.34 -10.34 -20.38
N GLN A 90 -9.48 -10.74 -19.81
CA GLN A 90 -10.70 -11.07 -20.56
C GLN A 90 -11.65 -9.88 -20.72
N GLU A 91 -11.30 -8.71 -20.17
CA GLU A 91 -12.11 -7.49 -20.18
C GLU A 91 -13.57 -7.70 -19.72
N ARG A 92 -13.77 -8.61 -18.75
CA ARG A 92 -15.11 -8.95 -18.25
C ARG A 92 -15.08 -9.40 -16.80
N THR A 93 -16.20 -9.21 -16.12
CA THR A 93 -16.40 -9.82 -14.81
C THR A 93 -16.50 -11.34 -14.95
N ILE A 94 -15.78 -12.07 -14.09
CA ILE A 94 -15.82 -13.53 -14.00
C ILE A 94 -16.19 -13.94 -12.57
N ALA A 95 -16.72 -15.15 -12.42
CA ALA A 95 -16.99 -15.70 -11.10
C ALA A 95 -15.68 -15.96 -10.34
N TRP A 96 -15.73 -15.81 -9.01
CA TRP A 96 -14.60 -16.15 -8.15
C TRP A 96 -14.30 -17.65 -8.23
N LYS A 97 -13.00 -17.99 -8.33
CA LYS A 97 -12.48 -19.34 -8.57
C LYS A 97 -12.98 -19.95 -9.90
N PRO A 98 -12.68 -19.33 -11.04
CA PRO A 98 -13.04 -19.87 -12.35
C PRO A 98 -12.30 -21.19 -12.62
N GLU A 99 -12.83 -22.01 -13.52
CA GLU A 99 -12.15 -23.23 -13.96
C GLU A 99 -10.76 -22.91 -14.55
N GLY A 100 -9.77 -23.75 -14.24
CA GLY A 100 -8.41 -23.63 -14.76
C GLY A 100 -7.50 -22.61 -14.03
N LEU A 101 -7.99 -21.97 -12.96
CA LEU A 101 -7.21 -20.98 -12.19
C LEU A 101 -5.88 -21.54 -11.64
N GLU A 102 -5.84 -22.81 -11.25
CA GLU A 102 -4.66 -23.47 -10.67
C GLU A 102 -3.43 -23.50 -11.59
N THR A 103 -3.66 -23.50 -12.90
CA THR A 103 -2.62 -23.54 -13.93
C THR A 103 -2.45 -22.21 -14.66
N TYR A 104 -3.24 -21.21 -14.27
CA TYR A 104 -3.24 -19.91 -14.91
C TYR A 104 -1.98 -19.12 -14.56
N ILE A 105 -1.33 -18.57 -15.57
CA ILE A 105 -0.18 -17.66 -15.41
C ILE A 105 -0.59 -16.33 -16.05
N PRO A 106 -0.71 -15.23 -15.31
CA PRO A 106 -1.14 -13.96 -15.87
C PRO A 106 -0.08 -13.34 -16.79
N GLN A 107 -0.50 -12.56 -17.78
CA GLN A 107 0.37 -11.84 -18.72
C GLN A 107 1.38 -10.93 -18.03
N VAL A 108 1.02 -10.33 -16.88
CA VAL A 108 1.97 -9.53 -16.09
C VAL A 108 3.14 -10.37 -15.57
N ALA A 109 2.90 -11.63 -15.18
CA ALA A 109 3.95 -12.54 -14.74
C ALA A 109 4.77 -13.09 -15.92
N GLN A 110 4.16 -13.15 -17.11
CA GLN A 110 4.84 -13.51 -18.35
C GLN A 110 5.61 -12.33 -18.98
N GLY A 111 5.42 -11.10 -18.50
CA GLY A 111 6.00 -9.89 -19.09
C GLY A 111 5.39 -9.49 -20.44
N THR A 112 4.21 -10.03 -20.78
CA THR A 112 3.52 -9.80 -22.07
C THR A 112 2.37 -8.81 -21.94
N TRP A 113 2.09 -8.32 -20.74
CA TRP A 113 1.01 -7.39 -20.49
C TRP A 113 1.23 -6.04 -21.18
N ASN A 114 0.23 -5.61 -21.95
CA ASN A 114 0.17 -4.28 -22.54
C ASN A 114 -1.09 -3.56 -22.03
N PRO A 115 -0.97 -2.57 -21.13
CA PRO A 115 -2.12 -1.86 -20.57
C PRO A 115 -2.82 -0.91 -21.56
N GLY A 116 -2.30 -0.75 -22.78
CA GLY A 116 -2.77 0.24 -23.76
C GLY A 116 -2.07 1.58 -23.65
#